data_AF-A0A3S1SMX7-F1
#
_entry.id   AF-A0A3S1SMX7-F1
#
_cell.length_a   1.000
_cell.length_b   1.000
_cell.length_c   1.000
_cell.angle_alpha   90.00
_cell.angle_beta   90.00
_cell.angle_gamma   90.00
#
_symmetry.space_group_name_H-M   'P 1'
#
loop_
_entity.id
_entity.type
_entity.pdbx_description
1 polymer ?
#
loop_
_entity_poly.entity_id
_entity_poly.type
_entity_poly.pdbx_seq_one_letter_code
_entity_poly.pdbx_strand_id
1 'polypeptide(L)'
;MSENSFVYVTYIRTTPEKLWQALTDPEFNRQFFLCSHQESDWKVGSSWKLIFPEGRVADSGEILEVDPPKRLVIKWRNEWLPEMKEDGYTRCTFTIEPDGELIKLAVIH
;
A
#
# COMPACT_ATOMS: atom_id res chain seq x y z
N MET A 1 -16.00 -6.92 -14.23
CA MET A 1 -15.16 -6.87 -13.01
C MET A 1 -14.42 -8.18 -12.99
N SER A 2 -13.12 -8.20 -13.28
CA SER A 2 -12.34 -9.43 -13.20
C SER A 2 -12.43 -9.99 -11.78
N GLU A 3 -12.78 -11.27 -11.64
CA GLU A 3 -12.96 -12.00 -10.37
C GLU A 3 -11.64 -12.39 -9.70
N ASN A 4 -10.52 -11.80 -10.11
CA ASN A 4 -9.20 -12.14 -9.60
C ASN A 4 -8.83 -11.14 -8.51
N SER A 5 -8.87 -11.60 -7.27
CA SER A 5 -8.29 -10.89 -6.12
C SER A 5 -7.21 -11.73 -5.48
N PHE A 6 -6.06 -11.13 -5.18
CA PHE A 6 -5.04 -11.70 -4.33
C PHE A 6 -5.27 -11.24 -2.89
N VAL A 7 -5.32 -12.19 -1.96
CA VAL A 7 -5.53 -11.91 -0.53
C VAL A 7 -4.31 -12.39 0.24
N TYR A 8 -3.64 -11.46 0.92
CA TYR A 8 -2.51 -11.74 1.79
C TYR A 8 -2.87 -11.34 3.22
N VAL A 9 -2.69 -12.26 4.17
CA VAL A 9 -2.90 -11.99 5.59
C VAL A 9 -1.59 -12.27 6.32
N THR A 10 -1.11 -11.30 7.09
CA THR A 10 0.12 -11.39 7.89
C THR A 10 -0.16 -10.97 9.33
N TYR A 11 0.35 -11.71 10.30
CA TYR A 11 0.24 -11.40 11.72
C TYR A 11 1.58 -10.89 12.23
N ILE A 12 1.59 -9.68 12.80
CA ILE A 12 2.81 -8.94 13.14
C ILE A 12 2.74 -8.55 14.62
N ARG A 13 3.77 -8.89 15.40
CA ARG A 13 3.88 -8.48 16.81
C ARG A 13 4.30 -7.00 16.87
N THR A 14 3.33 -6.09 16.89
CA THR A 14 3.51 -4.63 16.86
C THR A 14 2.26 -3.92 17.41
N THR A 15 2.14 -2.59 17.23
CA THR A 15 0.90 -1.83 17.47
C THR A 15 0.29 -1.37 16.14
N PRO A 16 -1.03 -1.06 16.09
CA PRO A 16 -1.66 -0.52 14.89
C PRO A 16 -0.96 0.74 14.37
N GLU A 17 -0.56 1.64 15.27
CA GLU A 17 0.08 2.92 14.93
C GLU A 17 1.46 2.70 14.30
N LYS A 18 2.26 1.78 14.84
CA LYS A 18 3.57 1.46 14.29
C LYS A 18 3.46 0.75 12.95
N LEU A 19 2.46 -0.11 12.78
CA LEU A 19 2.19 -0.74 11.49
C LEU A 19 1.70 0.28 10.46
N TRP A 20 0.83 1.20 10.85
CA TRP A 20 0.38 2.30 9.99
C TRP A 20 1.55 3.17 9.55
N GLN A 21 2.41 3.58 10.48
CA GLN A 21 3.65 4.27 10.17
C GLN A 21 4.49 3.49 9.16
N ALA A 22 4.59 2.16 9.29
CA ALA A 22 5.33 1.35 8.34
C ALA A 22 4.75 1.34 6.91
N LEU A 23 3.47 1.64 6.74
CA LEU A 23 2.83 1.77 5.43
C LEU A 23 2.95 3.18 4.83
N THR A 24 3.03 4.22 5.66
CA THR A 24 2.92 5.62 5.19
C THR A 24 4.22 6.42 5.30
N ASP A 25 5.13 6.01 6.18
CA ASP A 25 6.38 6.72 6.44
C ASP A 25 7.49 6.27 5.47
N PRO A 26 8.14 7.21 4.74
CA PRO A 26 9.20 6.87 3.79
C PRO A 26 10.39 6.10 4.40
N GLU A 27 10.80 6.40 5.64
CA GLU A 27 11.95 5.75 6.26
C GLU A 27 11.66 4.29 6.63
N PHE A 28 10.42 4.00 7.03
CA PHE A 28 9.98 2.61 7.19
C PHE A 28 9.73 1.93 5.85
N ASN A 29 9.16 2.62 4.87
CA ASN A 29 8.91 2.05 3.56
C ASN A 29 10.19 1.47 2.94
N ARG A 30 11.32 2.20 3.04
CA ARG A 30 12.61 1.71 2.54
C ARG A 30 13.05 0.38 3.16
N GLN A 31 12.64 0.09 4.39
CA GLN A 31 13.02 -1.16 5.07
C GLN A 31 12.18 -2.36 4.59
N PHE A 32 10.93 -2.13 4.18
CA PHE A 32 9.97 -3.21 3.93
C PHE A 32 9.47 -3.30 2.47
N PHE A 33 9.65 -2.25 1.67
CA PHE A 33 9.24 -2.16 0.26
C PHE A 33 10.46 -2.18 -0.67
N LEU A 34 11.41 -3.09 -0.45
CA LEU A 34 12.59 -3.27 -1.33
C LEU A 34 13.37 -1.96 -1.54
N CYS A 35 13.67 -1.22 -0.47
CA CYS A 35 14.32 0.10 -0.51
C CYS A 35 13.51 1.22 -1.22
N SER A 36 12.29 0.94 -1.66
CA SER A 36 11.38 1.90 -2.28
C SER A 36 10.63 2.71 -1.22
N HIS A 37 10.14 3.89 -1.61
CA HIS A 37 9.31 4.72 -0.72
C HIS A 37 8.04 5.19 -1.42
N GLN A 38 7.00 5.43 -0.63
CA GLN A 38 5.73 5.96 -1.11
C GLN A 38 5.69 7.48 -0.94
N GLU A 39 5.11 8.19 -1.91
CA GLU A 39 4.87 9.62 -1.88
C GLU A 39 3.37 9.91 -2.04
N SER A 40 2.78 10.57 -1.04
CA SER A 40 1.42 11.07 -1.06
C SER A 40 1.20 12.07 0.08
N ASP A 41 0.18 12.93 -0.04
CA ASP A 41 -0.31 13.76 1.06
C ASP A 41 -1.22 12.99 2.03
N TRP A 42 -1.52 11.72 1.74
CA TRP A 42 -2.36 10.82 2.53
C TRP A 42 -3.76 11.38 2.82
N LYS A 43 -4.39 12.00 1.80
CA LYS A 43 -5.79 12.44 1.82
C LYS A 43 -6.55 11.75 0.69
N VAL A 44 -7.84 11.53 0.86
CA VAL A 44 -8.69 11.01 -0.23
C VAL A 44 -8.58 11.93 -1.44
N GLY A 45 -8.34 11.36 -2.62
CA GLY A 45 -8.13 12.08 -3.87
C GLY A 45 -6.68 12.52 -4.13
N SER A 46 -5.77 12.36 -3.15
CA SER A 46 -4.35 12.68 -3.35
C SER A 46 -3.71 11.73 -4.35
N SER A 47 -2.80 12.25 -5.17
CA SER A 47 -1.91 11.40 -5.96
C SER A 47 -1.05 10.51 -5.05
N TRP A 48 -0.80 9.30 -5.51
CA TRP A 48 0.07 8.33 -4.84
C TRP A 48 1.09 7.79 -5.83
N LYS A 49 2.34 7.64 -5.39
CA LYS A 49 3.41 7.01 -6.16
C LYS A 49 4.23 6.09 -5.26
N LEU A 50 4.65 4.95 -5.79
CA LEU A 50 5.76 4.16 -5.26
C LEU A 50 7.00 4.43 -6.10
N ILE A 51 8.12 4.76 -5.45
CA ILE A 51 9.35 5.17 -6.12
C ILE A 51 10.48 4.21 -5.76
N PHE A 52 11.09 3.62 -6.78
CA PHE A 52 12.26 2.77 -6.63
C PHE A 52 13.46 3.53 -6.09
N PRO A 53 14.48 2.84 -5.51
CA PRO A 53 15.67 3.49 -4.98
C PRO A 53 16.39 4.41 -5.97
N GLU A 54 16.39 4.06 -7.26
CA GLU A 54 16.99 4.87 -8.33
C GLU A 54 16.14 6.07 -8.78
N GLY A 55 14.94 6.27 -8.20
CA GLY A 55 14.05 7.40 -8.45
C GLY A 55 13.01 7.17 -9.55
N ARG A 56 13.00 6.00 -10.20
CA ARG A 56 11.96 5.64 -11.17
C ARG A 56 10.63 5.36 -10.45
N VAL A 57 9.51 5.79 -11.04
CA VAL A 57 8.18 5.43 -10.54
C VAL A 57 7.91 3.94 -10.85
N ALA A 58 7.71 3.16 -9.79
CA ALA A 58 7.30 1.77 -9.87
C ALA A 58 5.79 1.68 -10.14
N ASP A 59 5.02 2.37 -9.32
CA ASP A 59 3.56 2.32 -9.37
C ASP A 59 2.98 3.70 -9.12
N SER A 60 1.80 3.97 -9.68
CA SER A 60 1.12 5.25 -9.51
C SER A 60 -0.38 5.09 -9.36
N GLY A 61 -1.00 6.10 -8.75
CA GLY A 61 -2.44 6.25 -8.72
C GLY A 61 -2.91 7.25 -7.69
N GLU A 62 -3.89 6.88 -6.88
CA GLU A 62 -4.67 7.81 -6.07
C GLU A 62 -5.14 7.17 -4.76
N ILE A 63 -5.17 7.93 -3.68
CA ILE A 63 -5.74 7.49 -2.41
C ILE A 63 -7.28 7.51 -2.51
N LEU A 64 -7.91 6.34 -2.43
CA LEU A 64 -9.36 6.19 -2.48
C LEU A 64 -10.00 6.25 -1.09
N GLU A 65 -9.29 5.79 -0.07
CA GLU A 65 -9.76 5.76 1.32
C GLU A 65 -8.56 5.82 2.26
N VAL A 66 -8.66 6.58 3.34
CA VAL A 66 -7.62 6.69 4.37
C VAL A 66 -8.28 6.90 5.74
N ASP A 67 -8.14 5.92 6.62
CA ASP A 67 -8.65 5.92 8.00
C ASP A 67 -7.54 5.40 8.95
N PRO A 68 -6.61 6.26 9.39
CA PRO A 68 -5.52 5.85 10.27
C PRO A 68 -6.01 5.39 11.66
N PRO A 69 -5.46 4.32 12.27
CA PRO A 69 -4.46 3.39 11.72
C PRO A 69 -5.10 2.12 11.13
N LYS A 70 -6.38 2.16 10.72
CA LYS A 70 -7.21 0.97 10.46
C LYS A 70 -7.23 0.54 9.00
N ARG A 71 -7.26 1.50 8.07
CA ARG A 71 -7.59 1.19 6.67
C ARG A 71 -7.01 2.18 5.68
N LEU A 72 -6.48 1.65 4.58
CA LEU A 72 -5.94 2.41 3.46
C LEU A 72 -6.34 1.72 2.16
N VAL A 73 -6.88 2.49 1.21
CA VAL A 73 -7.22 1.98 -0.12
C VAL A 73 -6.56 2.85 -1.16
N ILE A 74 -5.83 2.22 -2.06
CA ILE A 74 -5.06 2.86 -3.12
C ILE A 74 -5.57 2.35 -4.47
N LYS A 75 -5.84 3.28 -5.38
CA LYS A 75 -5.94 2.99 -6.81
C LYS A 75 -4.52 2.80 -7.33
N TRP A 76 -4.25 1.67 -7.97
CA TRP A 76 -2.89 1.21 -8.25
C TRP A 76 -2.73 0.88 -9.74
N ARG A 77 -1.68 1.39 -10.37
CA ARG A 77 -1.26 0.95 -11.71
C ARG A 77 0.26 0.81 -11.74
N ASN A 78 0.73 -0.27 -12.36
CA ASN A 78 2.15 -0.46 -12.61
C ASN A 78 2.66 0.49 -13.69
N GLU A 79 3.79 1.14 -13.47
CA GLU A 79 4.37 2.12 -14.39
C GLU A 79 5.63 1.60 -15.11
N TRP A 80 6.16 0.43 -14.72
CA TRP A 80 7.47 -0.03 -15.18
C TRP A 80 7.47 -1.27 -16.08
N LEU A 81 6.47 -2.14 -15.96
CA LEU A 81 6.21 -3.29 -16.82
C LEU A 81 5.09 -2.95 -17.83
N PRO A 82 5.38 -2.89 -19.14
CA PRO A 82 4.38 -2.51 -20.15
C PRO A 82 3.12 -3.36 -20.12
N GLU A 83 3.26 -4.69 -19.98
CA GLU A 83 2.13 -5.60 -19.94
C GLU A 83 1.19 -5.32 -18.76
N MET A 84 1.73 -5.07 -17.56
CA MET A 84 0.93 -4.75 -16.38
C MET A 84 0.35 -3.33 -16.43
N LYS A 85 1.00 -2.42 -17.16
CA LYS A 85 0.50 -1.06 -17.35
C LYS A 85 -0.73 -1.03 -18.26
N GLU A 86 -0.78 -1.92 -19.26
CA GLU A 86 -1.92 -2.08 -20.17
C GLU A 86 -3.16 -2.62 -19.45
N ASP A 87 -3.00 -3.43 -18.39
CA ASP A 87 -4.09 -3.88 -17.51
C ASP A 87 -4.79 -2.71 -16.77
N GLY A 88 -4.12 -1.55 -16.71
CA GLY A 88 -4.69 -0.33 -16.19
C GLY A 88 -4.74 -0.26 -14.67
N TYR A 89 -5.76 0.42 -14.14
CA TYR A 89 -5.89 0.66 -12.71
C TYR A 89 -6.62 -0.47 -12.00
N THR A 90 -6.02 -0.92 -10.91
CA THR A 90 -6.53 -1.90 -9.95
C THR A 90 -6.75 -1.22 -8.59
N ARG A 91 -7.22 -1.98 -7.60
CA ARG A 91 -7.52 -1.49 -6.25
C ARG A 91 -6.79 -2.33 -5.22
N CYS A 92 -5.86 -1.73 -4.49
CA CYS A 92 -5.19 -2.36 -3.36
C CYS A 92 -5.77 -1.84 -2.04
N THR A 93 -6.17 -2.75 -1.16
CA THR A 93 -6.83 -2.46 0.12
C THR A 93 -6.03 -3.04 1.27
N PHE A 94 -5.57 -2.20 2.18
CA PHE A 94 -4.91 -2.56 3.43
C PHE A 94 -5.89 -2.41 4.59
N THR A 95 -6.00 -3.44 5.43
CA THR A 95 -6.79 -3.42 6.68
C THR A 95 -5.90 -3.86 7.84
N ILE A 96 -5.96 -3.12 8.94
CA ILE A 96 -5.19 -3.32 10.15
C ILE A 96 -6.15 -3.58 11.29
N GLU A 97 -6.08 -4.76 11.88
CA GLU A 97 -6.98 -5.21 12.96
C GLU A 97 -6.16 -5.75 14.13
N PRO A 98 -6.42 -5.33 15.38
CA PRO A 98 -5.85 -5.98 16.56
C PRO A 98 -6.33 -7.44 16.67
N ASP A 99 -5.43 -8.36 16.98
CA ASP A 99 -5.70 -9.76 17.27
C ASP A 99 -4.85 -10.25 18.46
N GLY A 100 -5.36 -10.01 19.67
CA GLY A 100 -4.63 -10.27 20.91
C GLY A 100 -3.37 -9.40 21.02
N GLU A 101 -2.19 -10.05 21.15
CA GLU A 101 -0.88 -9.38 21.17
C GLU A 101 -0.31 -9.08 19.77
N LEU A 102 -1.00 -9.52 18.73
CA LEU A 102 -0.58 -9.37 17.33
C LEU A 102 -1.50 -8.41 16.61
N ILE A 103 -1.01 -7.88 15.49
CA ILE A 103 -1.79 -7.09 14.56
C ILE A 103 -1.92 -7.89 13.27
N LYS A 104 -3.16 -8.08 12.83
CA LYS A 104 -3.49 -8.69 11.55
C LYS A 104 -3.47 -7.60 10.48
N LEU A 105 -2.56 -7.73 9.53
CA LEU A 105 -2.54 -6.96 8.29
C LEU A 105 -3.19 -7.82 7.19
N ALA A 106 -4.29 -7.34 6.61
CA ALA A 106 -4.88 -7.93 5.42
C ALA A 106 -4.67 -7.00 4.22
N VAL A 107 -4.11 -7.54 3.14
CA VAL A 107 -3.91 -6.84 1.86
C VAL A 107 -4.72 -7.57 0.79
N ILE A 108 -5.60 -6.84 0.11
CA ILE A 108 -6.45 -7.36 -0.98
C ILE A 108 -6.15 -6.53 -2.22
N HIS A 109 -5.72 -7.17 -3.31
CA HIS A 109 -5.40 -6.54 -4.60
C HIS A 109 -6.14 -7.23 -5.73
#